data_AF-A0A0H5QP37-F1
#
_entry.id   AF-A0A0H5QP37-F1
#
_cell.length_a   1.000
_cell.length_b   1.000
_cell.length_c   1.000
_cell.angle_alpha   90.00
_cell.angle_beta   90.00
_cell.angle_gamma   90.00
#
_symmetry.space_group_name_H-M   'P 1'
#
loop_
_entity.id
_entity.type
_entity.pdbx_description
1 polymer ?
#
loop_
_entity_poly.entity_id
_entity_poly.type
_entity_poly.pdbx_seq_one_letter_code
_entity_poly.pdbx_strand_id
1 'polypeptide(L)'
;SIGGVIGTGLFLGTAGALRTGGPIGLLLGYIIVGSICYSVMISLGEMIAYLPIPGGHIKLAERFVDPALSFTMGWNYWYNWTIILPAELAAAAVLINYWMDGRINDSLWISICLIVTVVINML
;
A
#
# COMPACT_ATOMS: atom_id res chain seq x y z
N SER A 1 -0.45 10.77 1.33
CA SER A 1 0.92 10.83 1.88
C SER A 1 1.86 10.20 0.86
N ILE A 2 3.01 10.81 0.56
CA ILE A 2 4.01 10.22 -0.34
C ILE A 2 4.71 9.02 0.32
N GLY A 3 4.93 9.09 1.63
CA GLY A 3 5.60 8.04 2.41
C GLY A 3 4.79 6.76 2.56
N GLY A 4 3.46 6.84 2.41
CA GLY A 4 2.60 5.64 2.41
C GLY A 4 2.60 4.88 1.07
N VAL A 5 3.09 5.50 0.00
CA VAL A 5 3.10 4.91 -1.36
C VAL A 5 4.46 4.29 -1.68
N ILE A 6 5.54 4.82 -1.10
CA ILE A 6 6.88 4.21 -1.17
C ILE A 6 6.99 3.16 -0.06
N GLY A 7 6.49 1.95 -0.34
CA GLY A 7 6.39 0.88 0.64
C GLY A 7 7.25 -0.35 0.35
N THR A 8 7.06 -1.39 1.16
CA THR A 8 7.75 -2.68 1.05
C THR A 8 7.61 -3.34 -0.32
N GLY A 9 6.51 -3.09 -1.04
CA GLY A 9 6.32 -3.57 -2.41
C GLY A 9 7.40 -3.09 -3.39
N LEU A 10 7.94 -1.88 -3.19
CA LEU A 10 9.07 -1.39 -3.98
C LEU A 10 10.37 -2.09 -3.58
N PHE A 11 10.60 -2.34 -2.29
CA PHE A 11 11.88 -2.87 -1.80
C PHE A 11 12.00 -4.40 -1.89
N LEU A 12 10.96 -5.13 -1.46
CA LEU A 12 10.92 -6.59 -1.53
C LEU A 12 10.37 -7.09 -2.88
N GLY A 13 9.37 -6.40 -3.43
CA GLY A 13 8.64 -6.89 -4.61
C GLY A 13 9.41 -6.69 -5.93
N THR A 14 10.15 -5.59 -6.09
CA THR A 14 10.86 -5.29 -7.34
C THR A 14 11.97 -6.28 -7.64
N ALA A 15 12.71 -6.74 -6.63
CA ALA A 15 13.77 -7.73 -6.82
C ALA A 15 13.22 -9.05 -7.38
N GLY A 16 12.08 -9.51 -6.85
CA GLY A 16 11.37 -10.69 -7.34
C GLY A 16 10.86 -10.49 -8.78
N ALA A 17 10.19 -9.37 -9.04
CA ALA A 17 9.66 -9.03 -10.37
C ALA A 17 10.77 -8.87 -11.42
N LEU A 18 11.92 -8.31 -11.04
CA LEU A 18 13.09 -8.18 -11.92
C LEU A 18 13.68 -9.56 -12.25
N ARG A 19 13.78 -10.45 -11.25
CA ARG A 19 14.32 -11.80 -11.43
C ARG A 19 13.46 -12.65 -12.36
N THR A 20 12.13 -12.53 -12.27
CA THR A 20 11.20 -13.35 -13.06
C THR A 20 10.86 -12.74 -14.41
N GLY A 21 10.63 -11.43 -14.48
CA GLY A 21 10.18 -10.72 -15.68
C GLY A 21 11.30 -10.03 -16.48
N GLY A 22 12.51 -9.95 -15.94
CA GLY A 22 13.62 -9.20 -16.55
C GLY A 22 13.42 -7.67 -16.50
N PRO A 23 14.44 -6.89 -16.91
CA PRO A 23 14.42 -5.43 -16.79
C PRO A 23 13.34 -4.77 -17.65
N ILE A 24 13.10 -5.31 -18.86
CA ILE A 24 12.07 -4.79 -19.77
C ILE A 24 10.67 -5.12 -19.25
N GLY A 25 10.45 -6.33 -18.73
CA GLY A 25 9.17 -6.73 -18.16
C GLY A 25 8.81 -5.90 -16.93
N LEU A 26 9.79 -5.63 -16.06
CA LEU A 26 9.61 -4.74 -14.91
C LEU A 26 9.19 -3.33 -15.36
N LEU A 27 9.91 -2.75 -16.32
CA LEU A 27 9.65 -1.40 -16.83
C LEU A 27 8.26 -1.28 -17.47
N LEU A 28 7.87 -2.25 -18.30
CA LEU A 28 6.53 -2.28 -18.91
C LEU A 28 5.44 -2.42 -17.85
N GLY A 29 5.63 -3.27 -16.84
CA GLY A 29 4.71 -3.41 -15.71
C GLY A 29 4.50 -2.09 -14.97
N TYR A 30 5.59 -1.38 -14.68
CA TYR A 30 5.53 -0.06 -14.04
C TYR A 30 4.81 0.99 -14.89
N ILE A 31 5.05 1.02 -16.21
CA ILE A 31 4.38 1.96 -17.11
C ILE A 31 2.87 1.69 -17.17
N ILE A 32 2.46 0.42 -17.28
CA ILE A 32 1.05 0.04 -17.39
C ILE A 32 0.31 0.41 -16.10
N VAL A 33 0.79 -0.05 -14.94
CA VAL A 33 0.14 0.26 -13.67
C VAL A 33 0.22 1.76 -13.36
N GLY A 34 1.36 2.39 -13.64
CA GLY A 34 1.56 3.82 -13.45
C GLY A 34 0.60 4.68 -14.28
N SER A 35 0.35 4.31 -15.54
CA SER A 35 -0.61 5.04 -16.40
C SER A 35 -2.04 4.93 -15.88
N ILE A 36 -2.46 3.75 -15.44
CA ILE A 36 -3.79 3.54 -14.82
C ILE A 36 -3.92 4.40 -13.54
N CYS A 37 -2.94 4.34 -12.65
CA CYS A 37 -2.94 5.13 -11.42
C CYS A 37 -2.96 6.65 -11.70
N TYR A 38 -2.19 7.10 -12.71
CA TYR A 38 -2.16 8.49 -13.12
C TYR A 38 -3.52 8.97 -13.61
N SER A 39 -4.16 8.23 -14.52
CA SER A 39 -5.50 8.56 -15.02
C SER A 39 -6.53 8.66 -13.90
N VAL A 40 -6.53 7.70 -12.96
CA VAL A 40 -7.43 7.72 -11.79
C VAL A 40 -7.19 8.97 -10.93
N MET A 41 -5.92 9.31 -10.64
CA MET A 41 -5.60 10.44 -9.78
C MET A 41 -5.96 11.79 -10.42
N ILE A 42 -5.80 11.93 -11.74
CA ILE A 42 -6.22 13.13 -12.47
C ILE A 42 -7.75 13.29 -12.40
N SER A 43 -8.51 12.26 -12.74
CA SER A 43 -9.99 12.32 -12.68
C SER A 43 -10.49 12.61 -11.27
N LEU A 44 -9.88 11.99 -10.26
CA LEU A 44 -10.22 12.22 -8.86
C LEU A 44 -9.84 13.63 -8.40
N GLY A 45 -8.73 14.18 -8.91
CA GLY A 45 -8.32 15.56 -8.70
C GLY A 45 -9.33 16.56 -9.27
N GLU A 46 -9.83 16.34 -10.49
CA GLU A 46 -10.87 17.17 -11.11
C GLU A 46 -12.17 17.14 -10.29
N MET A 47 -12.58 15.96 -9.81
CA MET A 47 -13.78 15.81 -8.97
C MET A 47 -13.66 16.56 -7.65
N ILE A 48 -12.51 16.49 -6.98
CA ILE A 48 -12.27 17.20 -5.71
C ILE A 48 -12.19 18.71 -5.94
N ALA A 49 -11.57 19.16 -7.04
CA ALA A 49 -11.47 20.57 -7.38
C ALA A 49 -12.85 21.18 -7.67
N TYR A 50 -13.74 20.43 -8.33
CA TYR A 50 -15.11 20.86 -8.60
C TYR A 50 -15.99 20.87 -7.34
N LEU A 51 -15.89 19.82 -6.50
CA LEU A 51 -16.71 19.68 -5.31
C LEU A 51 -15.89 19.16 -4.12
N PRO A 52 -15.32 20.06 -3.30
CA PRO A 52 -14.55 19.67 -2.13
C PRO A 52 -15.48 19.25 -0.99
N ILE A 53 -15.87 17.97 -0.98
CA ILE A 53 -16.67 17.37 0.10
C ILE A 53 -15.80 16.64 1.13
N PRO A 54 -16.10 16.79 2.44
CA PRO A 54 -15.49 15.98 3.48
C PRO A 54 -15.96 14.52 3.34
N GLY A 55 -15.02 13.57 3.40
CA GLY A 55 -15.29 12.14 3.23
C GLY A 55 -14.47 11.45 2.13
N GLY A 56 -13.68 12.22 1.37
CA GLY A 56 -12.72 11.68 0.40
C GLY A 56 -13.37 10.90 -0.74
N HIS A 57 -12.59 10.00 -1.35
CA HIS A 57 -12.96 9.24 -2.54
C HIS A 57 -14.19 8.34 -2.34
N ILE A 58 -14.45 7.86 -1.11
CA ILE A 58 -15.61 7.03 -0.78
C ILE A 58 -16.92 7.82 -0.90
N LYS A 59 -16.97 9.06 -0.39
CA LYS A 59 -18.15 9.92 -0.53
C LYS A 59 -18.34 10.47 -1.93
N LEU A 60 -17.25 10.69 -2.66
CA LEU A 60 -17.33 11.02 -4.08
C LEU A 60 -17.98 9.87 -4.87
N ALA A 61 -17.60 8.61 -4.60
CA ALA A 61 -18.24 7.46 -5.25
C ALA A 61 -19.73 7.32 -4.94
N GLU A 62 -20.15 7.62 -3.71
CA GLU A 62 -21.58 7.62 -3.32
C GLU A 62 -22.39 8.65 -4.11
N ARG A 63 -21.78 9.81 -4.37
CA ARG A 63 -22.45 10.93 -5.03
C ARG A 63 -22.50 10.81 -6.55
N PHE A 64 -21.42 10.32 -7.16
CA PHE A 64 -21.25 10.32 -8.61
C PHE A 64 -21.54 8.96 -9.27
N VAL A 65 -21.52 7.85 -8.52
CA VAL A 65 -21.69 6.50 -9.06
C VAL A 65 -22.91 5.82 -8.48
N ASP A 66 -22.80 5.30 -7.26
CA ASP A 66 -23.89 4.61 -6.58
C ASP A 66 -23.58 4.39 -5.08
N PRO A 67 -24.57 4.46 -4.17
CA PRO A 67 -24.37 4.17 -2.75
C PRO A 67 -23.86 2.75 -2.43
N ALA A 68 -24.28 1.72 -3.17
CA ALA A 68 -23.81 0.35 -2.96
C ALA A 68 -22.34 0.18 -3.35
N LEU A 69 -21.90 0.89 -4.40
CA LEU A 69 -20.49 0.92 -4.78
C LEU A 69 -19.65 1.62 -3.71
N SER A 70 -20.14 2.73 -3.16
CA SER A 70 -19.47 3.42 -2.05
C SER A 70 -19.32 2.52 -0.82
N PHE A 71 -20.37 1.78 -0.45
CA PHE A 71 -20.31 0.81 0.64
C PHE A 71 -19.27 -0.28 0.39
N THR A 72 -19.25 -0.85 -0.82
CA THR A 72 -18.28 -1.88 -1.21
C THR A 72 -16.85 -1.35 -1.19
N MET A 73 -16.65 -0.11 -1.64
CA MET A 73 -15.34 0.55 -1.62
C MET A 73 -14.88 0.82 -0.19
N GLY A 74 -15.79 1.21 0.71
CA GLY A 74 -15.50 1.36 2.14
C GLY A 74 -14.98 0.06 2.78
N TRP A 75 -15.63 -1.07 2.50
CA TRP A 75 -15.18 -2.38 2.98
C TRP A 75 -13.83 -2.80 2.40
N ASN A 76 -13.62 -2.61 1.09
CA ASN A 76 -12.33 -2.91 0.45
C ASN A 76 -11.20 -2.06 1.05
N TYR A 77 -11.48 -0.80 1.33
CA TYR A 77 -10.50 0.11 1.92
C TYR A 77 -10.14 -0.30 3.35
N TRP A 78 -11.13 -0.63 4.17
CA TRP A 78 -10.90 -1.14 5.52
C TRP A 78 -10.09 -2.44 5.52
N TYR A 79 -10.43 -3.37 4.63
CA TYR A 79 -9.70 -4.64 4.47
C TYR A 79 -8.24 -4.40 4.04
N ASN A 80 -8.01 -3.50 3.08
CA ASN A 80 -6.67 -3.13 2.64
C ASN A 80 -5.81 -2.62 3.81
N TRP A 81 -6.32 -1.68 4.61
CA TRP A 81 -5.58 -1.16 5.77
C TRP A 81 -5.37 -2.18 6.89
N THR A 82 -6.29 -3.12 7.07
CA THR A 82 -6.16 -4.17 8.07
C THR A 82 -5.05 -5.16 7.70
N ILE A 83 -4.86 -5.43 6.41
CA ILE A 83 -3.87 -6.40 5.92
C ILE A 83 -2.51 -5.78 5.66
N ILE A 84 -2.45 -4.49 5.32
CA ILE A 84 -1.18 -3.86 5.02
C ILE A 84 -0.27 -3.79 6.26
N LEU A 85 -0.84 -3.56 7.45
CA LEU A 85 -0.08 -3.51 8.70
C LEU A 85 0.72 -4.81 8.97
N PRO A 86 0.10 -6.00 9.03
CA PRO A 86 0.87 -7.24 9.23
C PRO A 86 1.81 -7.55 8.05
N ALA A 87 1.45 -7.17 6.82
CA ALA A 87 2.32 -7.36 5.65
C ALA A 87 3.62 -6.53 5.76
N GLU A 88 3.51 -5.27 6.18
CA GLU A 88 4.67 -4.38 6.40
C GLU A 88 5.56 -4.88 7.55
N LEU A 89 4.97 -5.38 8.64
CA LEU A 89 5.72 -5.99 9.76
C LEU A 89 6.47 -7.26 9.34
N ALA A 90 5.84 -8.13 8.56
CA ALA A 90 6.47 -9.34 8.04
C ALA A 90 7.61 -9.01 7.08
N ALA A 91 7.42 -8.04 6.19
CA ALA A 91 8.45 -7.58 5.27
C ALA A 91 9.65 -6.97 6.01
N ALA A 92 9.42 -6.19 7.07
CA ALA A 92 10.48 -5.65 7.93
C ALA A 92 11.29 -6.76 8.60
N ALA A 93 10.62 -7.81 9.12
CA ALA A 93 11.30 -8.95 9.74
C ALA A 93 12.18 -9.71 8.74
N VAL A 94 11.67 -10.01 7.54
CA VAL A 94 12.43 -10.66 6.47
C VAL A 94 13.65 -9.81 6.06
N LEU A 95 13.48 -8.48 5.99
CA LEU A 95 14.57 -7.59 5.65
C LEU A 95 15.67 -7.60 6.72
N ILE A 96 15.34 -7.54 8.00
CA ILE A 96 16.33 -7.59 9.09
C ILE A 96 17.03 -8.96 9.09
N ASN A 97 16.27 -10.03 8.87
CA ASN A 97 16.80 -11.38 8.79
C ASN A 97 17.81 -11.54 7.63
N TYR A 98 17.55 -10.92 6.48
CA TYR A 98 18.44 -10.92 5.32
C TYR A 98 19.86 -10.44 5.65
N TRP A 99 20.02 -9.45 6.53
CA TRP A 99 21.34 -8.94 6.96
C TRP A 99 22.00 -9.76 8.08
N MET A 100 21.21 -10.59 8.78
CA MET A 100 21.63 -11.39 9.93
C MET A 100 21.88 -12.87 9.58
N ASP A 101 21.96 -13.20 8.28
CA ASP A 101 22.17 -14.54 7.73
C ASP A 101 21.22 -15.62 8.29
N GLY A 102 19.97 -15.29 8.60
CA GLY A 102 19.01 -16.29 9.08
C GLY A 102 19.25 -16.83 10.49
N ARG A 103 20.12 -16.20 11.28
CA ARG A 103 20.48 -16.71 12.63
C ARG A 103 19.36 -16.60 13.67
N ILE A 104 18.34 -15.79 13.42
CA ILE A 104 17.27 -15.46 14.38
C ILE A 104 15.91 -15.77 13.74
N ASN A 105 14.94 -16.22 14.53
CA ASN A 105 13.58 -16.50 14.06
C ASN A 105 12.82 -15.20 13.74
N ASP A 106 12.17 -15.13 12.58
CA ASP A 106 11.41 -13.96 12.11
C ASP A 106 10.31 -13.52 13.09
N SER A 107 9.73 -14.46 13.85
CA SER A 107 8.68 -14.19 14.84
C SER A 107 9.14 -13.21 15.94
N LEU A 108 10.43 -13.23 16.29
CA LEU A 108 11.01 -12.30 17.25
C LEU A 108 11.05 -10.88 16.69
N TRP A 109 11.49 -10.72 15.44
CA TRP A 109 11.56 -9.42 14.78
C TRP A 109 10.18 -8.81 14.56
N ILE A 110 9.19 -9.62 14.16
CA ILE A 110 7.79 -9.18 14.03
C ILE A 110 7.28 -8.64 15.37
N SER A 111 7.53 -9.36 16.47
CA SER A 111 7.09 -8.95 17.81
C SER A 111 7.75 -7.64 18.25
N ILE A 112 9.05 -7.47 18.00
CA ILE A 112 9.78 -6.23 18.32
C ILE A 112 9.26 -5.04 17.50
N CYS A 113 9.10 -5.20 16.18
CA CYS A 113 8.58 -4.15 15.31
C CYS A 113 7.14 -3.75 15.69
N LEU A 114 6.32 -4.73 16.09
CA LEU A 114 4.97 -4.47 16.57
C LEU A 114 4.97 -3.67 17.88
N ILE A 115 5.80 -4.04 18.85
CA ILE A 115 5.93 -3.28 20.11
C ILE A 115 6.35 -1.84 19.83
N VAL A 116 7.36 -1.62 18.98
CA VAL A 116 7.81 -0.27 18.60
C VAL A 116 6.68 0.53 17.95
N THR A 117 5.93 -0.09 17.04
CA THR A 117 4.81 0.56 16.35
C THR A 117 3.71 0.95 17.33
N VAL A 118 3.36 0.06 18.27
CA VAL A 118 2.34 0.34 19.30
C VAL A 118 2.79 1.46 20.23
N VAL A 119 4.05 1.44 20.68
CA VAL A 119 4.61 2.50 21.53
C VAL A 119 4.55 3.86 20.84
N ILE A 120 4.94 3.93 19.56
CA ILE A 120 4.88 5.17 18.79
C ILE A 120 3.43 5.63 18.58
N ASN A 121 2.49 4.70 18.36
CA ASN A 121 1.09 5.05 18.11
C ASN A 121 0.34 5.50 19.38
N MET A 122 0.79 5.05 20.56
CA MET A 122 0.22 5.45 21.86
C MET A 122 0.88 6.69 22.48
N LEU A 123 1.99 7.15 21.92
CA LEU A 123 2.68 8.41 22.28
C LEU A 123 2.07 9.59 21.54
#